data_AF-A0A8X6IKN8-F1
#
_entry.id   AF-A0A8X6IKN8-F1
#
_cell.length_a   1.000
_cell.length_b   1.000
_cell.length_c   1.000
_cell.angle_alpha   90.00
_cell.angle_beta   90.00
_cell.angle_gamma   90.00
#
_symmetry.space_group_name_H-M   'P 1'
#
loop_
_entity.id
_entity.type
_entity.pdbx_description
1 polymer ?
#
loop_
_entity_poly.entity_id
_entity_poly.type
_entity_poly.pdbx_seq_one_letter_code
_entity_poly.pdbx_strand_id
1 'polypeptide(L)'
;MVVLPSSFTGGSRYMHERTQDAMTYVRHFGRPDLFITFTCNPKCPEIVDLLNQGQKSHDRHDIIARVFRVKVKHMMKLLTKGCIFGNVRYHMYTVEWQKRHLPHVHILLWLEIKIRPESIDDVICAELPDSNIDPALYEIIRTTMIHGPCGHINKSSPCMLNGKCTKNI
;
A
#
# COMPACT_ATOMS: atom_id res chain seq x y z
N MET A 1 -16.62 29.77 -12.80
CA MET A 1 -16.19 28.37 -12.62
C MET A 1 -14.72 28.28 -12.99
N VAL A 2 -13.83 27.94 -12.05
CA VAL A 2 -12.40 27.79 -12.34
C VAL A 2 -12.14 26.34 -12.74
N VAL A 3 -11.57 26.13 -13.93
CA VAL A 3 -11.22 24.79 -14.40
C VAL A 3 -9.71 24.59 -14.26
N LEU A 4 -9.32 23.68 -13.38
CA LEU A 4 -7.91 23.37 -13.12
C LEU A 4 -7.28 22.61 -14.31
N PRO A 5 -6.01 22.90 -14.67
CA PRO A 5 -5.30 22.19 -15.73
C PRO A 5 -4.96 20.75 -15.31
N SER A 6 -4.62 19.88 -16.27
CA SER A 6 -4.21 18.50 -15.96
C SER A 6 -2.86 18.39 -15.26
N SER A 7 -2.05 19.47 -15.26
CA SER A 7 -0.84 19.57 -14.45
C SER A 7 -1.10 19.69 -12.95
N PHE A 8 -2.35 19.99 -12.54
CA PHE A 8 -2.72 20.04 -11.13
C PHE A 8 -2.99 18.63 -10.58
N THR A 9 -1.99 18.07 -9.89
CA THR A 9 -2.06 16.73 -9.28
C THR A 9 -3.30 16.57 -8.40
N GLY A 10 -4.05 15.49 -8.62
CA GLY A 10 -5.28 15.18 -7.89
C GLY A 10 -6.54 15.91 -8.40
N GLY A 11 -6.40 16.83 -9.35
CA GLY A 11 -7.55 17.46 -10.02
C GLY A 11 -8.29 16.50 -10.95
N SER A 12 -9.54 16.83 -11.31
CA SER A 12 -10.36 16.00 -12.19
C SER A 12 -9.70 15.71 -13.55
N ARG A 13 -9.10 16.71 -14.20
CA ARG A 13 -8.38 16.52 -15.48
C ARG A 13 -7.12 15.68 -15.32
N TYR A 14 -6.35 15.88 -14.25
CA TYR A 14 -5.19 15.04 -13.93
C TYR A 14 -5.61 13.58 -13.78
N MET A 15 -6.64 13.30 -12.97
CA MET A 15 -7.13 11.94 -12.77
C MET A 15 -7.64 11.32 -14.06
N HIS A 16 -8.38 12.08 -14.88
CA HIS A 16 -8.84 11.60 -16.18
C HIS A 16 -7.68 11.22 -17.09
N GLU A 17 -6.66 12.06 -17.23
CA GLU A 17 -5.46 11.79 -18.04
C GLU A 17 -4.73 10.53 -17.54
N ARG A 18 -4.52 10.40 -16.23
CA ARG A 18 -3.90 9.20 -15.64
C ARG A 18 -4.72 7.93 -15.86
N THR A 19 -6.05 8.02 -15.82
CA THR A 19 -6.91 6.89 -16.16
C THR A 19 -6.78 6.52 -17.63
N GLN A 20 -6.74 7.48 -18.55
CA GLN A 20 -6.54 7.21 -19.98
C GLN A 20 -5.16 6.56 -20.24
N ASP A 21 -4.10 7.02 -19.58
CA ASP A 21 -2.77 6.40 -19.65
C ASP A 21 -2.84 4.93 -19.20
N ALA A 22 -3.43 4.67 -18.03
CA ALA A 22 -3.57 3.33 -17.49
C ALA A 22 -4.37 2.40 -18.43
N MET A 23 -5.49 2.88 -18.96
CA MET A 23 -6.31 2.13 -19.91
C MET A 23 -5.58 1.89 -21.23
N THR A 24 -4.74 2.83 -21.67
CA THR A 24 -3.90 2.69 -22.87
C THR A 24 -2.90 1.55 -22.68
N TYR A 25 -2.24 1.47 -21.52
CA TYR A 25 -1.33 0.36 -21.19
C TYR A 25 -2.07 -0.98 -21.16
N VAL A 26 -3.23 -1.05 -20.50
CA VAL A 26 -4.03 -2.28 -20.44
C VAL A 26 -4.48 -2.72 -21.84
N ARG A 27 -4.84 -1.77 -22.70
CA ARG A 27 -5.24 -2.06 -24.09
C ARG A 27 -4.08 -2.58 -24.94
N HIS A 28 -2.87 -2.06 -24.76
CA HIS A 28 -1.70 -2.45 -25.57
C HIS A 28 -0.98 -3.69 -25.03
N PHE A 29 -0.92 -3.86 -23.71
CA PHE A 29 -0.10 -4.87 -23.04
C PHE A 29 -0.93 -5.91 -22.27
N GLY A 30 -2.25 -5.80 -22.31
CA GLY A 30 -3.16 -6.67 -21.57
C GLY A 30 -3.23 -6.32 -20.08
N ARG A 31 -3.86 -7.20 -19.30
CA ARG A 31 -3.99 -7.03 -17.85
C ARG A 31 -2.62 -7.13 -17.16
N PRO A 32 -2.37 -6.35 -16.11
CA PRO A 32 -1.16 -6.49 -15.30
C PRO A 32 -1.14 -7.87 -14.63
N ASP A 33 0.06 -8.39 -14.39
CA ASP A 33 0.29 -9.68 -13.76
C ASP A 33 0.20 -9.59 -12.24
N LEU A 34 0.61 -8.45 -11.66
CA LEU A 34 0.51 -8.19 -10.21
C LEU A 34 -0.15 -6.85 -9.93
N PHE A 35 -1.01 -6.86 -8.91
CA PHE A 35 -1.58 -5.67 -8.27
C PHE A 35 -1.09 -5.61 -6.82
N ILE A 36 -0.18 -4.69 -6.53
CA ILE A 36 0.47 -4.59 -5.21
C ILE A 36 -0.02 -3.32 -4.51
N THR A 37 -0.47 -3.46 -3.27
CA THR A 37 -0.78 -2.33 -2.41
C THR A 37 0.26 -2.23 -1.30
N PHE A 38 0.88 -1.07 -1.15
CA PHE A 38 1.80 -0.79 -0.06
C PHE A 38 1.31 0.43 0.73
N THR A 39 1.06 0.22 2.03
CA THR A 39 0.43 1.22 2.90
C THR A 39 1.44 1.75 3.90
N CYS A 40 1.40 3.07 4.15
CA CYS A 40 2.27 3.68 5.16
C CYS A 40 1.94 3.18 6.56
N ASN A 41 2.96 2.70 7.28
CA ASN A 41 2.88 2.43 8.72
C ASN A 41 3.39 3.65 9.51
N PRO A 42 2.52 4.43 10.17
CA PRO A 42 2.94 5.61 10.93
C PRO A 42 3.73 5.29 12.19
N LYS A 43 3.75 4.02 12.62
CA LYS A 43 4.50 3.56 13.79
C LYS A 43 5.94 3.14 13.46
N CYS A 44 6.37 3.29 12.20
CA CYS A 44 7.75 2.96 11.85
C CYS A 44 8.74 3.93 12.53
N PRO A 45 9.93 3.44 12.96
CA PRO A 45 10.92 4.26 13.65
C PRO A 45 11.28 5.53 12.88
N GLU A 46 11.37 5.45 11.54
CA GLU A 46 11.74 6.59 10.71
C GLU A 46 10.73 7.76 10.75
N ILE A 47 9.50 7.51 11.20
CA ILE A 47 8.51 8.55 11.47
C ILE A 47 8.57 8.95 12.95
N VAL A 48 8.51 7.97 13.85
CA VAL A 48 8.40 8.20 15.31
C VAL A 48 9.60 8.98 15.84
N ASP A 49 10.82 8.65 15.39
CA ASP A 49 12.06 9.29 15.84
C ASP A 49 12.16 10.77 15.41
N LEU A 50 11.36 11.19 14.43
CA LEU A 50 11.32 12.58 13.94
C LEU A 50 10.17 13.40 14.55
N LEU A 51 9.35 12.81 15.42
CA LEU A 51 8.27 13.50 16.12
C LEU A 51 8.81 14.19 17.37
N ASN A 52 8.38 15.44 17.60
CA ASN A 52 8.67 16.11 18.87
C ASN A 52 7.82 15.53 20.00
N GLN A 53 8.23 15.78 21.25
CA GLN A 53 7.47 15.34 22.42
C GLN A 53 6.02 15.83 22.36
N GLY A 54 5.08 14.89 22.51
CA GLY A 54 3.64 15.15 22.45
C GLY A 54 3.04 15.20 21.04
N GLN A 55 3.86 15.21 19.98
CA GLN A 55 3.35 15.11 18.60
C GLN A 55 2.92 13.69 18.26
N LYS A 56 1.83 13.58 17.51
CA LYS A 56 1.38 12.37 16.84
C LYS A 56 1.78 12.44 15.37
N SER A 57 1.78 11.29 14.70
CA SER A 57 2.14 11.20 13.28
C SER A 57 1.25 12.08 12.39
N HIS A 58 -0.05 12.19 12.69
CA HIS A 58 -0.97 13.08 11.96
C HIS A 58 -0.71 14.57 12.21
N ASP A 59 0.10 14.95 13.19
CA ASP A 59 0.50 16.35 13.36
C ASP A 59 1.64 16.74 12.39
N ARG A 60 2.30 15.73 11.76
CA ARG A 60 3.48 15.89 10.90
C ARG A 60 3.33 15.17 9.57
N HIS A 61 2.33 15.59 8.78
CA HIS A 61 2.08 15.06 7.44
C HIS A 61 3.28 15.19 6.49
N ASP A 62 4.12 16.22 6.69
CA ASP A 62 5.36 16.42 5.95
C ASP A 62 6.36 15.26 6.15
N ILE A 63 6.53 14.79 7.38
CA ILE A 63 7.40 13.65 7.70
C ILE A 63 6.83 12.38 7.06
N ILE A 64 5.54 12.11 7.23
CA ILE A 64 4.86 10.95 6.65
C ILE A 64 5.08 10.92 5.13
N ALA A 65 4.80 12.03 4.44
CA ALA A 65 4.94 12.12 2.99
C ALA A 65 6.38 11.86 2.53
N ARG A 66 7.37 12.42 3.23
CA ARG A 66 8.80 12.27 2.89
C ARG A 66 9.28 10.84 3.11
N VAL A 67 9.02 10.26 4.28
CA VAL A 67 9.42 8.89 4.60
C VAL A 67 8.73 7.91 3.66
N PHE A 68 7.42 8.07 3.44
CA PHE A 68 6.68 7.19 2.54
C PHE A 68 7.20 7.28 1.11
N ARG A 69 7.51 8.48 0.59
CA ARG A 69 8.12 8.65 -0.75
C ARG A 69 9.46 7.92 -0.87
N VAL A 70 10.30 7.94 0.17
CA VAL A 70 11.56 7.18 0.17
C VAL A 70 11.30 5.68 0.14
N LYS A 71 10.37 5.18 0.97
CA LYS A 71 9.99 3.75 0.99
C LYS A 71 9.39 3.30 -0.35
N VAL A 72 8.52 4.10 -0.98
CA VAL A 72 7.97 3.82 -2.32
C VAL A 72 9.08 3.75 -3.37
N LYS A 73 10.05 4.67 -3.35
CA LYS A 73 11.21 4.61 -4.25
C LYS A 73 12.04 3.34 -4.05
N HIS A 74 12.24 2.92 -2.81
CA HIS A 74 12.96 1.69 -2.50
C HIS A 74 12.18 0.45 -2.97
N MET A 75 10.88 0.39 -2.69
CA MET A 75 9.98 -0.66 -3.17
C MET A 75 10.01 -0.78 -4.69
N MET A 76 9.89 0.33 -5.43
CA MET A 76 9.94 0.30 -6.90
C MET A 76 11.30 -0.19 -7.42
N LYS A 77 12.41 0.15 -6.75
CA LYS A 77 13.74 -0.40 -7.11
C LYS A 77 13.80 -1.89 -6.87
N LEU A 78 13.27 -2.38 -5.75
CA LEU A 78 13.24 -3.82 -5.44
C LEU A 78 12.43 -4.59 -6.49
N LEU A 79 11.24 -4.08 -6.84
CA LEU A 79 10.37 -4.70 -7.85
C LEU A 79 10.98 -4.68 -9.25
N THR A 80 11.56 -3.56 -9.68
CA THR A 80 12.00 -3.37 -11.09
C THR A 80 13.46 -3.69 -11.37
N LYS A 81 14.34 -3.54 -10.38
CA LYS A 81 15.79 -3.79 -10.51
C LYS A 81 16.25 -5.00 -9.70
N GLY A 82 15.62 -5.24 -8.55
CA GLY A 82 15.83 -6.46 -7.78
C GLY A 82 15.13 -7.67 -8.40
N CYS A 83 14.15 -7.43 -9.29
CA CYS A 83 13.43 -8.46 -10.03
C CYS A 83 12.88 -9.58 -9.12
N ILE A 84 12.38 -9.22 -7.94
CA ILE A 84 11.94 -10.20 -6.93
C ILE A 84 10.77 -11.08 -7.38
N PHE A 85 10.02 -10.65 -8.40
CA PHE A 85 8.96 -11.41 -9.06
C PHE A 85 9.29 -11.73 -10.52
N GLY A 86 10.56 -11.66 -10.91
CA GLY A 86 11.03 -11.70 -12.29
C GLY A 86 11.19 -10.32 -12.93
N ASN A 87 11.64 -10.30 -14.19
CA ASN A 87 11.86 -9.07 -14.93
C ASN A 87 10.56 -8.32 -15.19
N VAL A 88 10.54 -7.03 -14.87
CA VAL A 88 9.39 -6.15 -15.09
C VAL A 88 9.53 -5.47 -16.45
N ARG A 89 8.59 -5.76 -17.36
CA ARG A 89 8.52 -5.14 -18.68
C ARG A 89 7.95 -3.72 -18.61
N TYR A 90 6.84 -3.57 -17.88
CA TYR A 90 6.19 -2.27 -17.66
C TYR A 90 5.67 -2.18 -16.22
N HIS A 91 5.57 -0.96 -15.71
CA HIS A 91 4.95 -0.71 -14.42
C HIS A 91 4.26 0.64 -14.40
N MET A 92 3.24 0.77 -13.56
CA MET A 92 2.66 2.05 -13.19
C MET A 92 2.28 2.03 -11.72
N TYR A 93 2.19 3.20 -11.09
CA TYR A 93 1.65 3.29 -9.76
C TYR A 93 0.96 4.63 -9.52
N THR A 94 0.02 4.63 -8.58
CA THR A 94 -0.61 5.84 -8.06
C THR A 94 -0.45 5.89 -6.54
N VAL A 95 -0.20 7.08 -6.00
CA VAL A 95 -0.15 7.30 -4.55
C VAL A 95 -1.43 8.02 -4.14
N GLU A 96 -2.14 7.43 -3.19
CA GLU A 96 -3.42 7.92 -2.70
C GLU A 96 -3.40 8.10 -1.19
N TRP A 97 -4.07 9.13 -0.71
CA TRP A 97 -4.22 9.39 0.73
C TRP A 97 -5.53 8.79 1.20
N GLN A 98 -5.45 7.82 2.12
CA GLN A 98 -6.65 7.24 2.73
C GLN A 98 -7.39 8.29 3.56
N LYS A 99 -8.67 8.05 3.87
CA LYS A 99 -9.50 8.91 4.75
C LYS A 99 -8.87 9.18 6.13
N ARG A 100 -7.85 8.41 6.53
CA ARG A 100 -7.10 8.56 7.79
C ARG A 100 -5.77 9.32 7.61
N HIS A 101 -5.58 10.01 6.49
CA HIS A 101 -4.39 10.80 6.16
C HIS A 101 -3.10 9.99 6.07
N LEU A 102 -3.19 8.67 5.86
CA LEU A 102 -2.03 7.85 5.57
C LEU A 102 -1.96 7.58 4.06
N PRO A 103 -0.79 7.78 3.44
CA PRO A 103 -0.63 7.46 2.04
C PRO A 103 -0.50 5.95 1.86
N HIS A 104 -0.99 5.47 0.73
CA HIS A 104 -0.72 4.15 0.21
C HIS A 104 -0.46 4.26 -1.28
N VAL A 105 0.18 3.25 -1.84
CA VAL A 105 0.48 3.16 -3.26
C VAL A 105 -0.16 1.92 -3.84
N HIS A 106 -0.82 2.06 -4.98
CA HIS A 106 -1.26 0.95 -5.82
C HIS A 106 -0.28 0.84 -6.98
N ILE A 107 0.31 -0.34 -7.15
CA ILE A 107 1.34 -0.62 -8.15
C ILE A 107 0.82 -1.73 -9.07
N LEU A 108 0.89 -1.50 -10.37
CA LEU A 108 0.64 -2.49 -11.41
C LEU A 108 1.97 -2.90 -12.04
N LEU A 109 2.19 -4.20 -12.20
CA LEU A 109 3.37 -4.76 -12.88
C LEU A 109 2.96 -5.64 -14.05
N TRP A 110 3.66 -5.50 -15.17
CA TRP A 110 3.66 -6.44 -16.29
C TRP A 110 5.03 -7.11 -16.33
N LEU A 111 5.05 -8.42 -16.15
CA LEU A 111 6.27 -9.22 -16.12
C LEU A 111 6.63 -9.72 -17.52
N GLU A 112 7.92 -9.93 -17.79
CA GLU A 112 8.36 -10.59 -19.02
C GLU A 112 7.89 -12.06 -19.05
N ILE A 113 8.00 -12.73 -17.90
CA ILE A 113 7.51 -14.09 -17.69
C ILE A 113 6.40 -14.01 -16.64
N LYS A 114 5.19 -14.39 -17.02
CA LYS A 114 4.03 -14.38 -16.13
C LYS A 114 4.16 -15.43 -15.04
N ILE A 115 3.77 -15.09 -13.82
CA ILE A 115 3.57 -16.05 -12.73
C ILE A 115 2.44 -17.00 -13.17
N ARG A 116 2.70 -18.31 -13.05
CA ARG A 116 1.72 -19.32 -13.41
C ARG A 116 0.94 -19.75 -12.17
N PRO A 117 -0.27 -20.30 -12.32
CA PRO A 117 -1.04 -20.79 -11.17
C PRO A 117 -0.28 -21.78 -10.30
N GLU A 118 0.60 -22.58 -10.90
CA GLU A 118 1.37 -23.61 -10.19
C GLU A 118 2.49 -23.03 -9.29
N SER A 119 2.85 -21.75 -9.48
CA SER A 119 3.92 -21.07 -8.75
C SER A 119 3.38 -19.87 -7.94
N ILE A 120 2.08 -19.81 -7.68
CA ILE A 120 1.46 -18.66 -7.00
C ILE A 120 1.82 -18.62 -5.51
N ASP A 121 1.91 -19.81 -4.88
CA ASP A 121 2.21 -19.95 -3.45
C ASP A 121 3.67 -19.59 -3.14
N ASP A 122 4.56 -19.61 -4.15
CA ASP A 122 5.94 -19.12 -4.02
C ASP A 122 6.01 -17.60 -3.85
N VAL A 123 4.94 -16.89 -4.24
CA VAL A 123 4.91 -15.43 -4.37
C VAL A 123 3.92 -14.78 -3.41
N ILE A 124 2.81 -15.45 -3.13
CA ILE A 124 1.71 -14.94 -2.31
C ILE A 124 1.42 -15.93 -1.20
N CYS A 125 1.39 -15.43 0.03
CA CYS A 125 1.01 -16.21 1.20
C CYS A 125 -0.03 -15.43 2.02
N ALA A 126 -1.07 -16.13 2.47
CA ALA A 126 -2.11 -15.61 3.36
C ALA A 126 -1.99 -16.20 4.79
N GLU A 127 -0.98 -17.01 5.04
CA GLU A 127 -0.71 -17.63 6.34
C GLU A 127 0.19 -16.74 7.19
N LEU A 128 0.11 -16.92 8.51
CA LEU A 128 1.06 -16.29 9.41
C LEU A 128 2.42 -17.01 9.32
N PRO A 129 3.54 -16.26 9.26
CA PRO A 129 4.86 -16.86 9.36
C PRO A 129 5.02 -17.69 10.65
N ASP A 130 5.86 -18.71 10.65
CA ASP A 130 6.16 -19.45 11.89
C ASP A 130 7.04 -18.59 12.79
N SER A 131 6.59 -18.35 14.02
CA SER A 131 7.33 -17.54 15.01
C SER A 131 8.66 -18.16 15.45
N ASN A 132 8.87 -19.46 15.26
CA ASN A 132 10.12 -20.14 15.57
C ASN A 132 11.12 -20.10 14.41
N ILE A 133 10.64 -19.94 13.17
CA ILE A 133 11.47 -19.91 11.96
C ILE A 133 11.85 -18.47 11.61
N ASP A 134 10.88 -17.57 11.57
CA ASP A 134 11.09 -16.14 11.30
C ASP A 134 10.29 -15.28 12.31
N PRO A 135 10.81 -15.13 13.54
CA PRO A 135 10.15 -14.32 14.55
C PRO A 135 10.00 -12.85 14.14
N ALA A 136 10.92 -12.33 13.33
CA ALA A 136 10.89 -10.92 12.91
C ALA A 136 9.74 -10.67 11.92
N LEU A 137 9.62 -11.49 10.88
CA LEU A 137 8.50 -11.39 9.93
C LEU A 137 7.17 -11.68 10.62
N TYR A 138 7.12 -12.68 11.51
CA TYR A 138 5.93 -12.97 12.31
C TYR A 138 5.45 -11.73 13.07
N GLU A 139 6.34 -11.04 13.80
CA GLU A 139 5.98 -9.83 14.55
C GLU A 139 5.53 -8.68 13.65
N ILE A 140 6.17 -8.50 12.49
CA ILE A 140 5.76 -7.48 11.52
C ILE A 140 4.35 -7.77 11.01
N ILE A 141 4.07 -8.99 10.53
CA ILE A 141 2.76 -9.39 10.01
C ILE A 141 1.70 -9.31 11.11
N ARG A 142 2.00 -9.81 12.31
CA ARG A 142 1.10 -9.78 13.47
C ARG A 142 0.66 -8.36 13.84
N THR A 143 1.58 -7.39 13.78
CA THR A 143 1.29 -6.01 14.21
C THR A 143 0.72 -5.12 13.09
N THR A 144 0.87 -5.50 11.82
CA THR A 144 0.52 -4.65 10.68
C THR A 144 -0.58 -5.20 9.77
N MET A 145 -0.73 -6.53 9.69
CA MET A 145 -1.64 -7.21 8.77
C MET A 145 -2.79 -7.93 9.47
N ILE A 146 -2.74 -8.09 10.80
CA ILE A 146 -3.86 -8.64 11.57
C ILE A 146 -4.75 -7.50 12.06
N HIS A 147 -6.05 -7.63 11.79
CA HIS A 147 -7.03 -6.78 12.44
C HIS A 147 -7.05 -7.06 13.95
N GLY A 148 -6.79 -6.03 14.76
CA GLY A 148 -6.90 -6.14 16.21
C GLY A 148 -8.30 -6.63 16.63
N PRO A 149 -8.42 -7.22 17.83
CA PRO A 149 -9.71 -7.72 18.31
C PRO A 149 -10.78 -6.62 18.25
N CYS A 150 -12.01 -7.03 17.96
CA CYS A 150 -13.19 -6.18 17.97
C CYS A 150 -14.38 -6.94 18.57
N GLY A 151 -15.58 -6.36 18.56
CA GLY A 151 -16.75 -7.00 19.15
C GLY A 151 -16.74 -6.92 20.68
N HIS A 152 -17.08 -8.03 21.33
CA HIS A 152 -17.11 -8.10 22.79
C HIS A 152 -15.73 -7.89 23.43
N ILE A 153 -14.67 -8.32 22.75
CA ILE A 153 -13.28 -8.24 23.23
C ILE A 153 -12.77 -6.80 23.19
N ASN A 154 -13.18 -6.02 22.19
CA ASN A 154 -12.84 -4.60 22.12
C ASN A 154 -13.97 -3.78 21.49
N LYS A 155 -14.83 -3.25 22.37
CA LYS A 155 -15.97 -2.40 21.98
C LYS A 155 -15.54 -1.02 21.47
N SER A 156 -14.28 -0.63 21.69
CA SER A 156 -13.73 0.67 21.25
C SER A 156 -13.15 0.65 19.84
N SER A 157 -13.08 -0.54 19.21
CA SER A 157 -12.53 -0.68 17.86
C SER A 157 -13.33 0.17 16.84
N PRO A 158 -12.67 0.84 15.88
CA PRO A 158 -13.33 1.74 14.92
C PRO A 158 -14.41 1.11 14.03
N CYS A 159 -14.45 -0.22 13.95
CA CYS A 159 -15.48 -0.98 13.23
C CYS A 159 -16.76 -1.20 14.07
N MET A 160 -16.77 -0.88 15.36
CA MET A 160 -17.91 -1.05 16.24
C MET A 160 -18.91 0.08 16.04
N LEU A 161 -20.17 -0.27 15.76
CA LEU A 161 -21.29 0.66 15.66
C LEU A 161 -22.47 0.08 16.45
N ASN A 162 -23.04 0.87 17.36
CA ASN A 162 -24.17 0.44 18.22
C ASN A 162 -23.93 -0.91 18.93
N GLY A 163 -22.70 -1.14 19.40
CA GLY A 163 -22.31 -2.37 20.11
C GLY A 163 -22.13 -3.61 19.23
N LYS A 164 -22.25 -3.50 17.90
CA LYS A 164 -22.00 -4.59 16.94
C LYS A 164 -20.84 -4.25 16.00
N CYS A 165 -20.06 -5.26 15.62
CA CYS A 165 -19.02 -5.08 14.61
C CYS A 165 -19.67 -4.94 13.23
N THR A 166 -19.42 -3.82 12.54
CA THR A 166 -19.93 -3.56 11.18
C THR A 166 -19.28 -4.45 10.10
N LYS A 167 -18.25 -5.22 10.46
CA LYS A 167 -17.54 -6.12 9.54
C LYS A 167 -18.02 -7.57 9.60
N ASN A 168 -19.00 -7.89 10.47
CA ASN A 168 -19.57 -9.23 10.64
C ASN A 168 -18.50 -10.33 10.78
N ILE A 169 -17.39 -10.02 11.46
CA ILE A 169 -16.35 -10.98 11.86
C ILE A 169 -16.79 -11.63 13.17
#